data_AF-A0A653N776-F1
#
_entry.id   AF-A0A653N776-F1
#
_cell.length_a   1.000
_cell.length_b   1.000
_cell.length_c   1.000
_cell.angle_alpha   90.00
_cell.angle_beta   90.00
_cell.angle_gamma   90.00
#
_symmetry.space_group_name_H-M   'P 1'
#
loop_
_entity.id
_entity.type
_entity.pdbx_description
1 polymer ?
#
loop_
_entity_poly.entity_id
_entity_poly.type
_entity_poly.pdbx_seq_one_letter_code
_entity_poly.pdbx_strand_id
1 'polypeptide(L)'
;MSGDPRPVPRTTLARGPRRTGAALLAVVLLGALGACGGDADEAADPAAAGTPSPSAPSSSAAEVPAGTPDCADVWSEGVTIPRSYQGCVQDGALVEDDSLACSSGQRLITFDDRYYGVAGGDVRVSEQSLADDADYGSSVRSCRA
;
A
#
# COMPACT_ATOMS: atom_id res chain seq x y z
N MET A 1 -10.71 -47.12 -30.46
CA MET A 1 -10.80 -45.65 -30.50
C MET A 1 -9.85 -45.09 -29.45
N SER A 2 -8.56 -45.16 -29.76
CA SER A 2 -7.48 -44.73 -28.87
C SER A 2 -6.93 -43.43 -29.43
N GLY A 3 -7.20 -42.32 -28.72
CA GLY A 3 -6.68 -41.01 -29.07
C GLY A 3 -5.25 -40.87 -28.55
N ASP A 4 -4.32 -40.64 -29.47
CA ASP A 4 -2.91 -40.36 -29.18
C ASP A 4 -2.76 -38.89 -28.72
N PRO A 5 -2.14 -38.60 -27.56
CA PRO A 5 -1.92 -37.23 -27.11
C PRO A 5 -0.72 -36.59 -27.83
N ARG A 6 -0.97 -35.48 -28.54
CA ARG A 6 0.10 -34.68 -29.18
C ARG A 6 1.03 -34.07 -28.12
N PRO A 7 2.37 -34.20 -28.25
CA PRO A 7 3.32 -33.49 -27.39
C PRO A 7 3.37 -32.00 -27.74
N VAL A 8 3.25 -31.15 -26.72
CA VAL A 8 3.52 -29.70 -26.82
C VAL A 8 5.03 -29.43 -26.68
N PRO A 9 5.61 -28.56 -27.53
CA PRO A 9 7.01 -28.17 -27.41
C PRO A 9 7.23 -27.30 -26.16
N ARG A 10 8.21 -27.69 -25.35
CA ARG A 10 8.75 -26.89 -24.25
C ARG A 10 9.67 -25.82 -24.83
N THR A 11 9.23 -24.57 -24.81
CA THR A 11 10.08 -23.44 -25.17
C THR A 11 11.02 -23.12 -24.01
N THR A 12 12.24 -23.64 -24.08
CA THR A 12 13.37 -23.27 -23.24
C THR A 12 13.93 -21.93 -23.74
N LEU A 13 13.88 -20.87 -22.93
CA LEU A 13 14.77 -19.72 -23.10
C LEU A 13 15.53 -19.49 -21.81
N ALA A 14 16.77 -19.96 -21.83
CA ALA A 14 17.76 -19.76 -20.80
C ALA A 14 18.56 -18.48 -21.07
N ARG A 15 18.76 -17.72 -19.99
CA ARG A 15 20.01 -17.05 -19.56
C ARG A 15 20.56 -15.88 -20.39
N GLY A 16 20.64 -14.74 -19.71
CA GLY A 16 21.69 -13.74 -19.95
C GLY A 16 21.74 -12.66 -18.87
N PRO A 17 22.67 -12.72 -17.89
CA PRO A 17 22.93 -11.58 -17.01
C PRO A 17 23.78 -10.55 -17.76
N ARG A 18 23.18 -9.42 -18.13
CA ARG A 18 23.93 -8.26 -18.63
C ARG A 18 24.49 -7.49 -17.44
N ARG A 19 25.80 -7.63 -17.23
CA ARG A 19 26.59 -6.77 -16.34
C ARG A 19 26.65 -5.38 -16.97
N THR A 20 25.95 -4.41 -16.38
CA THR A 20 26.09 -3.00 -16.72
C THR A 20 26.70 -2.29 -15.51
N GLY A 21 27.86 -1.69 -15.74
CA GLY A 21 28.70 -1.08 -14.72
C GLY A 21 28.03 0.13 -14.07
N ALA A 22 28.16 0.23 -12.75
CA ALA A 22 27.78 1.40 -12.00
C ALA A 22 28.89 2.46 -12.14
N ALA A 23 28.57 3.54 -12.85
CA ALA A 23 29.36 4.76 -12.88
C ALA A 23 29.11 5.54 -11.57
N LEU A 24 30.21 5.99 -10.98
CA LEU A 24 30.28 6.88 -9.82
C LEU A 24 29.62 8.23 -10.12
N LEU A 25 28.72 8.69 -9.25
CA LEU A 25 28.36 10.11 -9.13
C LEU A 25 28.19 10.47 -7.64
N ALA A 26 29.22 11.08 -7.09
CA ALA A 26 29.17 11.81 -5.83
C ALA A 26 28.48 13.16 -6.07
N VAL A 27 27.46 13.49 -5.28
CA VAL A 27 26.89 14.84 -5.22
C VAL A 27 27.09 15.39 -3.81
N VAL A 28 27.77 16.53 -3.78
CA VAL A 28 28.26 17.28 -2.63
C VAL A 28 27.26 18.38 -2.27
N LEU A 29 27.01 18.52 -0.96
CA LEU A 29 26.56 19.68 -0.15
C LEU A 29 25.75 20.82 -0.81
N LEU A 30 24.54 21.05 -0.29
CA LEU A 30 23.91 22.36 0.01
C LEU A 30 22.85 22.11 1.11
N GLY A 31 22.54 22.94 2.10
CA GLY A 31 22.86 24.33 2.41
C GLY A 31 22.16 24.67 3.75
N ALA A 32 22.59 25.74 4.38
CA ALA A 32 22.34 26.12 5.78
C ALA A 32 20.85 26.22 6.20
N LEU A 33 20.54 25.74 7.41
CA LEU A 33 19.34 26.11 8.14
C LEU A 33 19.47 27.57 8.62
N GLY A 34 18.73 28.46 7.96
CA GLY A 34 18.47 29.80 8.45
C GLY A 34 17.64 29.73 9.74
N ALA A 35 18.29 30.06 10.85
CA ALA A 35 17.62 30.58 12.04
C ALA A 35 17.31 32.07 11.86
N CYS A 36 16.36 32.57 12.65
CA CYS A 36 15.89 33.97 12.77
C CYS A 36 14.57 34.23 12.00
N GLY A 37 13.52 34.78 12.59
CA GLY A 37 13.34 35.33 13.93
C GLY A 37 11.85 35.56 14.16
N GLY A 38 11.44 35.56 15.43
CA GLY A 38 10.10 35.95 15.82
C GLY A 38 9.97 37.48 15.86
N ASP A 39 8.74 37.96 15.68
CA ASP A 39 8.24 39.11 16.43
C ASP A 39 6.71 38.99 16.52
N ALA A 40 6.23 39.23 17.73
CA ALA A 40 4.85 39.14 18.14
C ALA A 40 4.08 40.41 17.73
N ASP A 41 2.82 40.25 17.33
CA ASP A 41 1.86 41.34 17.42
C ASP A 41 0.57 40.78 18.02
N GLU A 42 0.31 41.24 19.25
CA GLU A 42 -0.82 40.91 20.10
C GLU A 42 -1.97 41.85 19.77
N ALA A 43 -3.09 41.29 19.30
CA ALA A 43 -4.36 41.99 19.22
C ALA A 43 -5.41 41.19 19.99
N ALA A 44 -5.93 41.81 21.06
CA ALA A 44 -6.82 41.21 22.05
C ALA A 44 -8.31 41.23 21.64
N ASP A 45 -8.95 40.07 21.86
CA ASP A 45 -10.34 39.77 22.29
C ASP A 45 -11.55 40.17 21.38
N PRO A 46 -12.73 39.49 21.43
CA PRO A 46 -13.20 38.52 22.43
C PRO A 46 -13.97 37.26 21.94
N ALA A 47 -14.17 36.34 22.90
CA ALA A 47 -15.27 35.37 23.04
C ALA A 47 -15.17 33.96 22.41
N ALA A 48 -15.52 32.99 23.29
CA ALA A 48 -15.85 31.57 23.05
C ALA A 48 -14.67 30.58 22.88
N ALA A 49 -13.88 30.42 23.94
CA ALA A 49 -13.06 29.23 24.15
C ALA A 49 -13.94 28.00 24.47
N GLY A 50 -14.54 27.43 23.43
CA GLY A 50 -14.96 26.05 23.38
C GLY A 50 -14.03 25.28 22.47
N THR A 51 -12.76 25.13 22.86
CA THR A 51 -11.81 24.30 22.12
C THR A 51 -12.31 22.85 22.21
N PRO A 52 -12.69 22.17 21.11
CA PRO A 52 -12.71 20.72 21.15
C PRO A 52 -11.25 20.32 21.38
N SER A 53 -10.97 19.84 22.59
CA SER A 53 -9.74 19.09 22.84
C SER A 53 -9.59 18.10 21.68
N PRO A 54 -8.44 18.03 20.99
CA PRO A 54 -8.20 16.90 20.12
C PRO A 54 -8.20 15.69 21.05
N SER A 55 -9.33 14.99 21.11
CA SER A 55 -9.37 13.65 21.68
C SER A 55 -8.26 12.91 20.95
N ALA A 56 -7.19 12.59 21.67
CA ALA A 56 -6.23 11.61 21.22
C ALA A 56 -7.05 10.44 20.66
N PRO A 57 -6.68 9.86 19.50
CA PRO A 57 -7.37 8.67 19.03
C PRO A 57 -7.31 7.68 20.17
N SER A 58 -8.45 7.45 20.80
CA SER A 58 -8.59 6.46 21.84
C SER A 58 -8.33 5.17 21.09
N SER A 59 -7.11 4.63 21.21
CA SER A 59 -6.77 3.28 20.78
C SER A 59 -7.60 2.34 21.65
N SER A 60 -8.90 2.29 21.39
CA SER A 60 -9.72 1.15 21.71
C SER A 60 -9.07 0.02 20.95
N ALA A 61 -8.37 -0.86 21.66
CA ALA A 61 -7.94 -2.12 21.11
C ALA A 61 -9.20 -2.80 20.58
N ALA A 62 -9.44 -2.68 19.29
CA ALA A 62 -10.57 -3.32 18.64
C ALA A 62 -10.36 -4.82 18.86
N GLU A 63 -11.34 -5.47 19.46
CA GLU A 63 -11.29 -6.91 19.72
C GLU A 63 -11.11 -7.60 18.36
N VAL A 64 -9.99 -8.32 18.21
CA VAL A 64 -9.67 -9.01 16.95
C VAL A 64 -10.73 -10.09 16.73
N PRO A 65 -11.54 -10.02 15.66
CA PRO A 65 -12.54 -11.02 15.40
C PRO A 65 -11.91 -12.40 15.26
N ALA A 66 -12.58 -13.43 15.80
CA ALA A 66 -12.13 -14.80 15.65
C ALA A 66 -12.09 -15.19 14.16
N GLY A 67 -10.96 -15.75 13.72
CA GLY A 67 -10.76 -16.15 12.33
C GLY A 67 -10.23 -15.04 11.41
N THR A 68 -9.86 -13.87 11.94
CA THR A 68 -9.08 -12.87 11.19
C THR A 68 -7.73 -13.48 10.77
N PRO A 69 -7.35 -13.43 9.47
CA PRO A 69 -6.10 -14.00 9.01
C PRO A 69 -4.90 -13.16 9.42
N ASP A 70 -3.70 -13.75 9.45
CA ASP A 70 -2.45 -13.01 9.61
C ASP A 70 -2.15 -12.18 8.36
N CYS A 71 -1.58 -10.99 8.53
CA CYS A 71 -1.23 -10.14 7.40
C CYS A 71 -0.21 -10.78 6.47
N ALA A 72 0.76 -11.55 6.98
CA ALA A 72 1.76 -12.23 6.17
C ALA A 72 1.16 -13.34 5.30
N ASP A 73 0.07 -13.97 5.73
CA ASP A 73 -0.62 -15.02 4.99
C ASP A 73 -1.44 -14.46 3.81
N VAL A 74 -2.02 -13.27 3.98
CA VAL A 74 -2.84 -12.63 2.94
C VAL A 74 -1.98 -11.84 1.96
N TRP A 75 -1.01 -11.07 2.46
CA TRP A 75 -0.22 -10.12 1.67
C TRP A 75 1.07 -10.71 1.14
N SER A 76 0.92 -11.78 0.36
CA SER A 76 2.00 -12.44 -0.38
C SER A 76 1.71 -12.39 -1.88
N GLU A 77 2.74 -12.21 -2.71
CA GLU A 77 2.57 -12.09 -4.17
C GLU A 77 1.82 -13.30 -4.75
N GLY A 78 0.79 -13.03 -5.56
CA GLY A 78 -0.02 -14.06 -6.22
C GLY A 78 -1.03 -14.77 -5.32
N VAL A 79 -1.10 -14.44 -4.03
CA VAL A 79 -2.17 -14.93 -3.14
C VAL A 79 -3.46 -14.18 -3.45
N THR A 80 -4.59 -14.90 -3.45
CA THR A 80 -5.90 -14.29 -3.65
C THR A 80 -6.43 -13.65 -2.36
N ILE A 81 -6.77 -12.36 -2.41
CA ILE A 81 -7.41 -11.64 -1.30
C ILE A 81 -8.85 -12.13 -1.14
N PRO A 82 -9.31 -12.55 0.05
CA PRO A 82 -10.71 -12.93 0.25
C PRO A 82 -11.67 -11.80 -0.14
N ARG A 83 -12.81 -12.14 -0.77
CA ARG A 83 -13.84 -11.13 -1.11
C ARG A 83 -14.39 -10.39 0.11
N SER A 84 -14.45 -11.08 1.24
CA SER A 84 -14.90 -10.58 2.54
C SER A 84 -13.77 -10.03 3.41
N TYR A 85 -12.60 -9.73 2.85
CA TYR A 85 -11.48 -9.17 3.59
C TYR A 85 -11.85 -7.84 4.26
N GLN A 86 -11.57 -7.73 5.55
CA GLN A 86 -11.88 -6.58 6.42
C GLN A 86 -10.64 -6.11 7.20
N GLY A 87 -9.47 -6.63 6.83
CA GLY A 87 -8.25 -6.46 7.60
C GLY A 87 -7.59 -7.79 7.95
N CYS A 88 -6.47 -7.68 8.64
CA CYS A 88 -5.64 -8.81 9.08
C CYS A 88 -5.02 -8.53 10.45
N VAL A 89 -4.43 -9.55 11.06
CA VAL A 89 -3.69 -9.40 12.32
C VAL A 89 -2.21 -9.17 12.02
N GLN A 90 -1.62 -8.14 12.62
CA GLN A 90 -0.19 -7.89 12.65
C GLN A 90 0.23 -7.53 14.07
N ASP A 91 1.26 -8.19 14.59
CA ASP A 91 1.76 -7.97 15.95
C ASP A 91 0.68 -8.05 17.06
N GLY A 92 -0.33 -8.90 16.83
CA GLY A 92 -1.46 -9.10 17.76
C GLY A 92 -2.53 -8.01 17.72
N ALA A 93 -2.42 -7.03 16.82
CA ALA A 93 -3.40 -5.98 16.59
C ALA A 93 -4.14 -6.19 15.26
N LEU A 94 -5.43 -5.78 15.23
CA LEU A 94 -6.18 -5.71 13.99
C LEU A 94 -5.67 -4.52 13.16
N VAL A 95 -5.21 -4.81 11.95
CA VAL A 95 -4.95 -3.81 10.91
C VAL A 95 -6.16 -3.77 10.00
N GLU A 96 -6.89 -2.66 10.01
CA GLU A 96 -8.05 -2.43 9.14
C GLU A 96 -7.64 -2.41 7.67
N ASP A 97 -8.54 -2.79 6.77
CA ASP A 97 -8.26 -2.69 5.33
C ASP A 97 -8.24 -1.22 4.88
N ASP A 98 -7.15 -0.82 4.23
CA ASP A 98 -7.10 0.41 3.47
C ASP A 98 -7.67 0.12 2.08
N SER A 99 -8.91 0.55 1.82
CA SER A 99 -9.59 0.25 0.56
C SER A 99 -10.20 1.46 -0.13
N LEU A 100 -10.05 1.45 -1.45
CA LEU A 100 -10.67 2.35 -2.39
C LEU A 100 -11.87 1.64 -3.05
N ALA A 101 -13.05 2.23 -2.88
CA ALA A 101 -14.24 1.80 -3.63
C ALA A 101 -14.12 2.21 -5.11
N CYS A 102 -14.27 1.23 -6.01
CA CYS A 102 -14.26 1.45 -7.45
C CYS A 102 -15.68 1.75 -7.98
N SER A 103 -15.78 2.45 -9.12
CA SER A 103 -17.06 2.70 -9.82
C SER A 103 -17.80 1.43 -10.19
N SER A 104 -17.07 0.32 -10.38
CA SER A 104 -17.62 -1.01 -10.65
C SER A 104 -18.20 -1.72 -9.42
N GLY A 105 -18.12 -1.12 -8.23
CA GLY A 105 -18.53 -1.73 -6.95
C GLY A 105 -17.50 -2.68 -6.34
N GLN A 106 -16.38 -2.93 -7.03
CA GLN A 106 -15.24 -3.66 -6.47
C GLN A 106 -14.47 -2.79 -5.47
N ARG A 107 -13.70 -3.42 -4.58
CA ARG A 107 -12.78 -2.73 -3.65
C ARG A 107 -11.34 -3.01 -4.03
N LEU A 108 -10.58 -1.96 -4.33
CA LEU A 108 -9.13 -2.03 -4.46
C LEU A 108 -8.54 -1.83 -3.05
N ILE A 109 -7.77 -2.79 -2.55
CA ILE A 109 -7.23 -2.79 -1.19
C ILE A 109 -5.71 -2.64 -1.29
N THR A 110 -5.12 -1.87 -0.37
CA THR A 110 -3.68 -1.62 -0.23
C THR A 110 -3.16 -2.07 1.13
N PHE A 111 -1.87 -2.39 1.19
CA PHE A 111 -1.20 -2.74 2.44
C PHE A 111 0.29 -2.41 2.40
N ASP A 112 0.81 -1.89 3.52
CA ASP A 112 2.22 -1.59 3.77
C ASP A 112 2.92 -0.74 2.67
N ASP A 113 2.16 0.14 2.02
CA ASP A 113 2.61 1.01 0.90
C ASP A 113 3.34 0.25 -0.24
N ARG A 114 3.06 -1.05 -0.37
CA ARG A 114 3.75 -1.92 -1.33
C ARG A 114 2.84 -2.94 -2.00
N TYR A 115 1.84 -3.42 -1.28
CA TYR A 115 0.94 -4.44 -1.77
C TYR A 115 -0.38 -3.82 -2.18
N TYR A 116 -0.96 -4.31 -3.27
CA TYR A 116 -2.28 -3.90 -3.71
C TYR A 116 -3.00 -5.01 -4.47
N GLY A 117 -4.32 -5.00 -4.43
CA GLY A 117 -5.14 -5.98 -5.15
C GLY A 117 -6.62 -5.69 -5.00
N VAL A 118 -7.43 -6.26 -5.88
CA VAL A 118 -8.89 -6.15 -5.76
C VAL A 118 -9.39 -7.26 -4.83
N ALA A 119 -10.39 -6.99 -3.98
CA ALA A 119 -11.03 -8.00 -3.16
C ALA A 119 -11.54 -9.17 -4.03
N GLY A 120 -11.07 -10.39 -3.75
CA GLY A 120 -11.35 -11.58 -4.57
C GLY A 120 -10.41 -11.80 -5.76
N GLY A 121 -9.40 -10.95 -5.94
CA GLY A 121 -8.33 -11.08 -6.93
C GLY A 121 -6.97 -11.28 -6.26
N ASP A 122 -5.93 -11.36 -7.07
CA ASP A 122 -4.57 -11.66 -6.59
C ASP A 122 -3.85 -10.40 -6.08
N VAL A 123 -3.03 -10.59 -5.04
CA VAL A 123 -2.09 -9.60 -4.51
C VAL A 123 -0.99 -9.35 -5.52
N ARG A 124 -0.77 -8.06 -5.80
CA ARG A 124 0.38 -7.54 -6.54
C ARG A 124 1.33 -6.85 -5.58
N VAL A 125 2.62 -6.97 -5.85
CA VAL A 125 3.68 -6.31 -5.10
C VAL A 125 4.32 -5.25 -5.99
N SER A 126 4.57 -4.07 -5.42
CA SER A 126 5.39 -3.05 -6.07
C SER A 126 6.85 -3.17 -5.64
N GLU A 127 7.76 -2.95 -6.58
CA GLU A 127 9.19 -2.83 -6.30
C GLU A 127 9.53 -1.50 -5.60
N GLN A 128 8.65 -0.50 -5.72
CA GLN A 128 8.76 0.85 -5.15
C GLN A 128 7.56 1.18 -4.24
N SER A 129 7.45 2.44 -3.80
CA SER A 129 6.24 2.89 -3.09
C SER A 129 5.03 2.82 -4.02
N LEU A 130 3.83 2.54 -3.49
CA LEU A 130 2.62 2.59 -4.31
C LEU A 130 2.39 3.97 -4.91
N ALA A 131 2.78 5.04 -4.20
CA ALA A 131 2.67 6.42 -4.70
C ALA A 131 3.44 6.65 -6.01
N ASP A 132 4.58 5.97 -6.18
CA ASP A 132 5.42 6.08 -7.37
C ASP A 132 5.09 5.01 -8.43
N ASP A 133 4.39 3.93 -8.06
CA ASP A 133 4.11 2.77 -8.92
C ASP A 133 3.10 3.06 -10.05
N ALA A 134 3.57 2.87 -11.29
CA ALA A 134 2.77 3.16 -12.47
C ALA A 134 1.60 2.17 -12.68
N ASP A 135 1.76 0.92 -12.25
CA ASP A 135 0.75 -0.14 -12.40
C ASP A 135 -0.36 0.01 -11.35
N TYR A 136 -0.01 0.39 -10.12
CA TYR A 136 -0.94 0.82 -9.10
C TYR A 136 -1.70 2.07 -9.55
N GLY A 137 -0.99 3.11 -10.01
CA GLY A 137 -1.64 4.33 -10.53
C GLY A 137 -2.61 4.04 -11.68
N SER A 138 -2.27 3.10 -12.57
CA SER A 138 -3.17 2.63 -13.63
C SER A 138 -4.38 1.88 -13.09
N SER A 139 -4.18 1.04 -12.08
CA SER A 139 -5.26 0.30 -11.40
C SER A 139 -6.22 1.25 -10.69
N VAL A 140 -5.72 2.30 -10.02
CA VAL A 140 -6.54 3.34 -9.39
C VAL A 140 -7.34 4.13 -10.43
N ARG A 141 -6.72 4.53 -11.55
CA ARG A 141 -7.44 5.20 -12.65
C ARG A 141 -8.56 4.33 -13.21
N SER A 142 -8.28 3.04 -13.46
CA SER A 142 -9.29 2.09 -13.93
C SER A 142 -10.38 1.84 -12.89
N CYS A 143 -10.04 1.84 -11.61
CA CYS A 143 -10.98 1.66 -10.50
C CYS A 143 -11.97 2.83 -10.42
N ARG A 144 -11.53 4.05 -10.72
CA ARG A 144 -12.34 5.28 -10.63
C ARG A 144 -13.02 5.70 -11.95
N ALA A 145 -12.74 5.01 -13.04
CA ALA A 145 -13.28 5.30 -14.37
C ALA A 145 -14.78 4.97 -14.49
#